data_AF-A0A535VWE2-F1
#
_entry.id   AF-A0A535VWE2-F1
#
_cell.length_a   1.000
_cell.length_b   1.000
_cell.length_c   1.000
_cell.angle_alpha   90.00
_cell.angle_beta   90.00
_cell.angle_gamma   90.00
#
_symmetry.space_group_name_H-M   'P 1'
#
loop_
_entity.id
_entity.type
_entity.pdbx_description
1 polymer ?
#
loop_
_entity_poly.entity_id
_entity_poly.type
_entity_poly.pdbx_seq_one_letter_code
_entity_poly.pdbx_strand_id
1 'polypeptide(L)'
;MQTKAIIIGGGIGGLTAAIALQRVGIDVTVLEQAEELREVGSGLPLFINALRALQKLDLAEELESIGKSVSSGTISTWKGDILADLRTDELLKRLGAGSYMYRRYARSNTGVRSPGGRAGGTR
;
A
#
# COMPACT_ATOMS: atom_id res chain seq x y z
N MET A 1 -7.26 31.72 -3.38
CA MET A 1 -6.18 30.96 -4.06
C MET A 1 -6.13 29.58 -3.45
N GLN A 2 -6.05 28.53 -4.26
CA GLN A 2 -5.93 27.15 -3.77
C GLN A 2 -4.45 26.84 -3.52
N THR A 3 -4.13 26.32 -2.34
CA THR A 3 -2.77 25.91 -1.99
C THR A 3 -2.33 24.74 -2.87
N LYS A 4 -1.10 24.80 -3.40
CA LYS A 4 -0.53 23.76 -4.27
C LYS A 4 0.66 23.09 -3.61
N ALA A 5 0.82 21.79 -3.84
CA ALA A 5 1.97 21.00 -3.40
C ALA A 5 2.50 20.10 -4.51
N ILE A 6 3.82 19.92 -4.55
CA ILE A 6 4.49 18.95 -5.42
C ILE A 6 5.16 17.91 -4.54
N ILE A 7 4.92 16.64 -4.83
CA ILE A 7 5.56 15.49 -4.18
C ILE A 7 6.50 14.84 -5.19
N ILE A 8 7.77 14.67 -4.80
CA ILE A 8 8.77 13.97 -5.61
C ILE A 8 8.89 12.54 -5.08
N GLY A 9 8.42 11.57 -5.88
CA GLY A 9 8.37 10.14 -5.58
C GLY A 9 6.94 9.59 -5.47
N GLY A 10 6.61 8.62 -6.31
CA GLY A 10 5.34 7.88 -6.38
C GLY A 10 5.32 6.58 -5.57
N GLY A 11 6.21 6.45 -4.58
CA GLY A 11 6.20 5.32 -3.64
C GLY A 11 5.05 5.41 -2.63
N ILE A 12 4.96 4.42 -1.73
CA ILE A 12 3.90 4.32 -0.70
C ILE A 12 3.78 5.61 0.09
N GLY A 13 4.88 6.14 0.63
CA GLY A 13 4.86 7.38 1.41
C GLY A 13 4.41 8.60 0.60
N GLY A 14 4.85 8.72 -0.65
CA GLY A 14 4.47 9.84 -1.53
C GLY A 14 2.99 9.82 -1.89
N LEU A 15 2.46 8.66 -2.25
CA LEU A 15 1.03 8.50 -2.55
C LEU A 15 0.16 8.66 -1.30
N THR A 16 0.58 8.13 -0.15
CA THR A 16 -0.11 8.35 1.13
C THR A 16 -0.15 9.84 1.49
N ALA A 17 0.96 10.56 1.32
CA ALA A 17 1.01 12.00 1.55
C ALA A 17 0.12 12.77 0.55
N ALA A 18 0.10 12.38 -0.72
CA ALA A 18 -0.76 12.99 -1.73
C ALA A 18 -2.24 12.89 -1.34
N ILE A 19 -2.69 11.69 -0.94
CA ILE A 19 -4.05 11.44 -0.47
C ILE A 19 -4.38 12.31 0.76
N ALA A 20 -3.47 12.38 1.73
CA ALA A 20 -3.67 13.18 2.94
C ALA A 20 -3.79 14.68 2.64
N LEU A 21 -2.96 15.21 1.73
CA LEU A 21 -2.98 16.61 1.33
C LEU A 21 -4.22 16.96 0.49
N GLN A 22 -4.62 16.09 -0.44
CA GLN A 22 -5.84 16.28 -1.23
C GLN A 22 -7.09 16.36 -0.34
N ARG A 23 -7.16 15.54 0.72
CA ARG A 23 -8.25 15.56 1.69
C ARG A 23 -8.41 16.90 2.42
N VAL A 24 -7.33 17.64 2.62
CA VAL A 24 -7.37 18.96 3.25
C VAL A 24 -7.49 20.10 2.22
N GLY A 25 -7.83 19.76 0.97
CA GLY A 25 -8.14 20.73 -0.10
C GLY A 25 -6.93 21.28 -0.85
N ILE A 26 -5.76 20.67 -0.69
CA ILE A 26 -4.53 21.06 -1.41
C ILE A 26 -4.52 20.39 -2.79
N ASP A 27 -4.20 21.18 -3.82
CA ASP A 27 -3.97 20.70 -5.18
C ASP A 27 -2.57 20.08 -5.27
N VAL A 28 -2.49 18.75 -5.46
CA VAL A 28 -1.25 17.98 -5.36
C VAL A 28 -0.85 17.41 -6.71
N THR A 29 0.40 17.62 -7.10
CA THR A 29 1.05 16.92 -8.21
C THR A 29 2.11 15.96 -7.68
N VAL A 30 2.08 14.70 -8.10
CA VAL A 30 3.12 13.70 -7.77
C VAL A 30 3.97 13.46 -9.01
N LEU A 31 5.29 13.54 -8.86
CA LEU A 31 6.27 13.28 -9.92
C LEU A 31 7.06 12.02 -9.54
N GLU A 32 7.03 11.01 -10.39
CA GLU A 32 7.79 9.76 -10.23
C GLU A 32 8.72 9.57 -11.42
N GLN A 33 9.93 9.08 -11.17
CA GLN A 33 10.93 8.82 -12.20
C GLN A 33 10.60 7.55 -13.00
N ALA A 34 10.04 6.54 -12.34
CA ALA A 34 9.66 5.29 -12.97
C ALA A 34 8.45 5.49 -13.92
N GLU A 35 8.60 5.04 -15.16
CA GLU A 35 7.51 5.06 -16.16
C GLU A 35 6.34 4.14 -15.76
N GLU A 36 6.62 3.12 -14.97
CA GLU A 36 5.64 2.18 -14.44
C GLU A 36 6.01 1.73 -13.02
N LEU A 37 4.99 1.39 -12.24
CA LEU A 37 5.18 0.73 -10.96
C LEU A 37 5.67 -0.70 -11.21
N ARG A 38 6.96 -0.95 -11.01
CA ARG A 38 7.56 -2.27 -11.22
C ARG A 38 7.27 -3.24 -10.07
N GLU A 39 6.97 -4.49 -10.41
CA GLU A 39 6.83 -5.57 -9.44
C GLU A 39 8.17 -5.82 -8.73
N VAL A 40 8.18 -5.67 -7.40
CA VAL A 40 9.33 -6.06 -6.57
C VAL A 40 9.18 -7.52 -6.09
N GLY A 41 8.14 -8.23 -6.54
CA GLY A 41 7.90 -9.65 -6.26
C GLY A 41 7.83 -10.04 -4.78
N SER A 42 7.65 -9.07 -3.88
CA SER A 42 7.86 -9.24 -2.45
C SER A 42 6.63 -8.86 -1.65
N GLY A 43 6.42 -9.54 -0.53
CA GLY A 43 5.37 -9.19 0.41
C GLY A 43 5.75 -7.98 1.26
N LEU A 44 4.78 -7.15 1.58
CA LEU A 44 4.85 -6.04 2.52
C LEU A 44 3.94 -6.37 3.72
N PRO A 45 4.52 -6.70 4.88
CA PRO A 45 3.72 -6.78 6.09
C PRO A 45 3.33 -5.38 6.54
N LEU A 46 2.04 -5.12 6.70
CA LEU A 46 1.57 -3.94 7.44
C LEU A 46 1.09 -4.39 8.81
N PHE A 47 1.76 -3.86 9.81
CA PHE A 47 1.37 -3.98 11.20
C PHE A 47 0.27 -2.97 11.55
N ILE A 48 -0.33 -3.19 12.72
CA ILE A 48 -1.51 -2.46 13.22
C ILE A 48 -1.29 -0.94 13.25
N ASN A 49 -0.08 -0.47 13.55
CA ASN A 49 0.24 0.95 13.57
C ASN A 49 0.07 1.59 12.17
N ALA A 50 0.55 0.93 11.12
CA ALA A 50 0.39 1.39 9.75
C ALA A 50 -1.08 1.34 9.32
N LEU A 51 -1.79 0.24 9.62
CA LEU A 51 -3.20 0.09 9.29
C LEU A 51 -4.06 1.18 9.97
N ARG A 52 -3.81 1.47 11.26
CA ARG A 52 -4.48 2.57 11.97
C ARG A 52 -4.19 3.94 11.37
N ALA A 53 -2.98 4.17 10.86
CA ALA A 53 -2.67 5.42 10.17
C ALA A 53 -3.44 5.54 8.85
N LEU A 54 -3.50 4.46 8.08
CA LEU A 54 -4.20 4.42 6.79
C LEU A 54 -5.74 4.42 6.94
N GLN A 55 -6.27 3.92 8.06
CA GLN A 55 -7.68 4.06 8.44
C GLN A 55 -8.12 5.52 8.56
N LYS A 56 -7.24 6.43 9.02
CA LYS A 56 -7.53 7.88 9.06
C LYS A 56 -7.65 8.51 7.67
N LEU A 57 -7.27 7.76 6.64
CA LEU A 57 -7.41 8.13 5.24
C LEU A 57 -8.53 7.31 4.57
N ASP A 58 -9.46 6.74 5.33
CA ASP A 58 -10.56 5.88 4.86
C ASP A 58 -10.13 4.77 3.87
N LEU A 59 -8.87 4.33 3.94
CA LEU A 59 -8.34 3.26 3.09
C LEU A 59 -8.58 1.87 3.68
N ALA A 60 -9.30 1.78 4.81
CA ALA A 60 -9.45 0.56 5.58
C ALA A 60 -10.05 -0.59 4.75
N GLU A 61 -11.20 -0.33 4.12
CA GLU A 61 -11.94 -1.33 3.34
C GLU A 61 -11.16 -1.77 2.10
N GLU A 62 -10.56 -0.82 1.39
CA GLU A 62 -9.73 -1.10 0.22
C GLU A 62 -8.51 -1.96 0.61
N LEU A 63 -7.84 -1.64 1.73
CA LEU A 63 -6.71 -2.40 2.25
C LEU A 63 -7.11 -3.79 2.75
N GLU A 64 -8.29 -3.96 3.33
CA GLU A 64 -8.80 -5.28 3.70
C GLU A 64 -9.08 -6.15 2.46
N SER A 65 -9.60 -5.55 1.38
CA SER A 65 -9.93 -6.26 0.14
C SER A 65 -8.71 -6.82 -0.61
N ILE A 66 -7.56 -6.13 -0.53
CA ILE A 66 -6.33 -6.52 -1.22
C ILE A 66 -5.31 -7.23 -0.34
N GLY A 67 -5.47 -7.14 0.99
CA GLY A 67 -4.58 -7.74 1.98
C GLY A 67 -4.89 -9.21 2.24
N LYS A 68 -3.89 -9.97 2.70
CA LYS A 68 -4.08 -11.32 3.26
C LYS A 68 -3.79 -11.29 4.76
N SER A 69 -4.78 -11.67 5.56
CA SER A 69 -4.61 -11.76 7.01
C SER A 69 -3.52 -12.77 7.35
N VAL A 70 -2.62 -12.39 8.25
CA VAL A 70 -1.55 -13.25 8.77
C VAL A 70 -2.05 -13.87 10.07
N SER A 71 -2.03 -15.21 10.18
CA SER A 71 -2.52 -15.95 11.35
C SER A 71 -1.47 -16.18 12.45
N SER A 72 -0.19 -16.13 12.09
CA SER A 72 0.94 -16.13 13.02
C SER A 72 2.21 -15.64 12.34
N GLY A 73 3.19 -15.23 13.14
CA GLY A 73 4.55 -14.99 12.71
C GLY A 73 5.53 -15.46 13.79
N THR A 74 6.73 -15.86 13.38
CA THR A 74 7.77 -16.29 14.33
C THR A 74 9.02 -15.48 14.09
N ILE A 75 9.61 -14.97 15.17
CA ILE A 75 10.94 -14.40 15.14
C ILE A 75 11.89 -15.48 15.60
N SER A 76 12.83 -15.86 14.75
CA SER A 76 13.82 -16.88 15.04
C SER A 76 15.24 -16.36 14.86
N THR A 77 16.19 -16.96 15.56
CA THR A 77 17.61 -16.79 15.25
C THR A 77 17.89 -17.35 13.86
N TRP A 78 19.05 -16.99 13.28
CA TRP A 78 19.49 -17.57 12.02
C TRP A 78 19.70 -19.09 12.07
N LYS A 79 19.84 -19.67 13.28
CA LYS A 79 19.93 -21.12 13.51
C LYS A 79 18.57 -21.82 13.60
N GLY A 80 17.48 -21.04 13.65
CA GLY A 80 16.12 -21.55 13.75
C GLY A 80 15.54 -21.55 15.16
N ASP A 81 16.30 -21.15 16.18
CA ASP A 81 15.79 -21.08 17.56
C ASP A 81 14.73 -19.97 17.66
N ILE A 82 13.57 -20.31 18.20
CA ILE A 82 12.45 -19.37 18.32
C ILE A 82 12.74 -18.37 19.44
N LEU A 83 12.72 -17.09 19.11
CA LEU A 83 12.83 -15.97 20.05
C LEU A 83 11.45 -15.44 20.48
N ALA A 84 10.49 -15.43 19.56
CA ALA A 84 9.12 -15.03 19.84
C ALA A 84 8.12 -15.66 18.86
N ASP A 85 6.95 -16.04 19.38
CA ASP A 85 5.78 -16.42 18.60
C ASP A 85 4.74 -15.29 18.67
N LEU A 86 4.34 -14.81 17.50
CA LEU A 86 3.41 -13.72 17.29
C LEU A 86 2.11 -14.33 16.77
N ARG A 87 1.32 -14.91 17.66
CA ARG A 87 0.03 -15.50 17.31
C ARG A 87 -1.02 -14.41 17.14
N THR A 88 -1.77 -14.45 16.03
CA THR A 88 -2.67 -13.35 15.67
C THR A 88 -3.89 -13.26 16.57
N ASP A 89 -4.34 -14.36 17.18
CA ASP A 89 -5.41 -14.36 18.16
C ASP A 89 -5.02 -13.62 19.45
N GLU A 90 -3.78 -13.80 19.92
CA GLU A 90 -3.26 -13.03 21.05
C GLU A 90 -3.02 -11.56 20.70
N LEU A 91 -2.48 -11.28 19.51
CA LEU A 91 -2.27 -9.91 19.02
C LEU A 91 -3.60 -9.17 18.82
N LEU A 92 -4.62 -9.82 18.26
CA LEU A 92 -5.97 -9.28 18.13
C LEU A 92 -6.55 -8.92 19.49
N LYS A 93 -6.44 -9.81 20.49
CA LYS A 93 -6.92 -9.54 21.85
C LYS A 93 -6.19 -8.36 22.50
N ARG A 94 -4.88 -8.25 22.29
CA ARG A 94 -4.04 -7.21 22.93
C ARG A 94 -4.08 -5.86 22.21
N LEU A 95 -4.22 -5.87 20.90
CA LEU A 95 -4.01 -4.69 20.04
C LEU A 95 -5.25 -4.32 19.22
N GLY A 96 -6.32 -5.13 19.26
CA GLY A 96 -7.62 -4.85 18.65
C GLY A 96 -7.64 -4.88 17.12
N ALA A 97 -6.58 -5.36 16.45
CA ALA A 97 -6.51 -5.46 15.00
C ALA A 97 -5.54 -6.57 14.56
N GLY A 98 -5.77 -7.13 13.37
CA GLY A 98 -4.90 -8.11 12.75
C GLY A 98 -3.72 -7.47 12.02
N SER A 99 -2.74 -8.28 11.63
CA SER A 99 -1.70 -7.86 10.67
C SER A 99 -2.00 -8.46 9.30
N TYR A 100 -1.71 -7.71 8.25
CA TYR A 100 -2.01 -8.11 6.88
C TYR A 100 -0.72 -8.11 6.06
N MET A 101 -0.59 -9.12 5.22
CA MET A 101 0.45 -9.21 4.22
C MET A 101 -0.10 -8.73 2.89
N TYR A 102 0.57 -7.75 2.32
CA TYR A 102 0.24 -7.17 1.02
C TYR A 102 1.26 -7.64 0.01
N ARG A 103 0.86 -7.80 -1.24
CA ARG A 103 1.82 -7.92 -2.32
C ARG A 103 2.31 -6.51 -2.66
N ARG A 104 3.63 -6.29 -2.74
CA ARG A 104 4.18 -5.06 -3.34
C ARG A 104 3.96 -5.14 -4.85
N TYR A 105 2.71 -4.82 -5.23
CA TYR A 105 2.02 -4.84 -6.52
C TYR A 105 0.96 -5.95 -6.68
N ALA A 106 -0.26 -5.58 -7.06
CA ALA A 106 -1.26 -6.47 -7.63
C ALA A 106 -1.68 -5.86 -8.99
N ARG A 107 -1.62 -6.65 -10.06
CA ARG A 107 -2.14 -6.26 -11.37
C ARG A 107 -3.60 -5.80 -11.23
N SER A 108 -3.90 -4.57 -11.61
CA SER A 108 -5.27 -4.14 -11.86
C SER A 108 -5.76 -4.85 -13.13
N ASN A 109 -6.58 -5.90 -12.98
CA ASN A 109 -7.46 -6.33 -14.07
C ASN A 109 -8.73 -5.44 -14.17
N THR A 110 -8.71 -4.25 -13.55
CA THR A 110 -9.74 -3.23 -13.76
C THR A 110 -9.33 -2.39 -14.98
N GLY A 111 -10.01 -2.65 -16.09
CA GLY A 111 -9.77 -2.04 -17.40
C GLY A 111 -9.95 -0.52 -17.42
N VAL A 112 -8.92 0.20 -16.99
CA VAL A 112 -8.71 1.59 -17.43
C VAL A 112 -8.04 1.51 -18.79
N ARG A 113 -8.86 1.54 -19.85
CA ARG A 113 -8.38 1.85 -21.21
C ARG A 113 -7.80 3.27 -21.17
N SER A 114 -6.51 3.41 -21.49
CA SER A 114 -5.94 4.70 -21.88
C SER A 114 -6.72 5.25 -23.08
N PRO A 115 -7.27 6.48 -23.03
CA PRO A 115 -7.84 7.09 -24.22
C PRO A 115 -6.69 7.63 -25.07
N GLY A 116 -6.39 6.94 -26.18
CA GLY A 116 -5.58 7.52 -27.26
C GLY A 116 -4.36 6.71 -27.70
N GLY A 117 -4.57 5.50 -28.21
CA GLY A 117 -3.64 4.88 -29.16
C GLY A 117 -4.20 5.02 -30.57
N ARG A 118 -3.68 5.95 -31.37
CA ARG A 118 -4.05 6.07 -32.79
C ARG A 118 -3.64 4.80 -33.52
N ALA A 119 -4.60 4.19 -34.21
CA ALA A 119 -4.35 3.16 -35.21
C ALA A 119 -3.55 3.79 -36.38
N GLY A 120 -2.25 3.53 -36.40
CA GLY A 120 -1.41 3.75 -37.57
C GLY A 120 -1.51 2.54 -38.50
N GLY A 121 -2.39 2.62 -39.49
CA GLY A 121 -2.39 1.71 -40.62
C GLY A 121 -1.30 2.09 -41.62
N THR A 122 -0.55 1.11 -42.07
CA THR A 122 0.23 1.11 -43.32
C THR A 122 0.14 -0.32 -43.84
N ARG A 123 -0.69 -0.54 -44.87
CA ARG A 123 -0.28 -0.84 -46.26
C ARG A 123 0.49 -2.13 -46.40
#